data_AF-A0A924YDX5-F1
#
_entry.id   AF-A0A924YDX5-F1
#
_cell.length_a   1.000
_cell.length_b   1.000
_cell.length_c   1.000
_cell.angle_alpha   90.00
_cell.angle_beta   90.00
_cell.angle_gamma   90.00
#
_symmetry.space_group_name_H-M   'P 1'
#
loop_
_entity.id
_entity.type
_entity.pdbx_description
1 polymer ?
#
loop_
_entity_poly.entity_id
_entity_poly.type
_entity_poly.pdbx_seq_one_letter_code
_entity_poly.pdbx_strand_id
1 'polypeptide(L)'
;MDKQHPTPDVTVRLDDRIRLISAVLAATDWPNKAYERRPHLAHAHARATRKFLAEHQSHDAVRTMQNLLDQGAPLEALYTFVMVLSWPSLETKALPRWVPPRWHQQLRDFYDKTGLEQWWKEEADEWNKSLSESRKMFEKVSFKPFLQPFLGEIPEDLIFVPNISYPAEQEVGIRLGKELIAIAPPRLAWGESAPWPFDEDPGHVYRAAISQFGRILLLTQLRANGERVAEASKTALPISEQLAALHPSWEDQFITLFIAGAVAIYLEDHISKAEAQAYVLMERKTRGMTVLAGTVSVLRRYLSEQQNGRYNGLLDFLPLFPKQLRVAKRIVSI
;
A
#
# COMPACT_ATOMS: atom_id res chain seq x y z
N MET A 1 -35.45 -7.36 10.16
CA MET A 1 -34.84 -7.14 8.83
C MET A 1 -33.48 -7.77 8.88
N ASP A 2 -33.29 -8.90 8.19
CA ASP A 2 -31.96 -9.48 8.00
C ASP A 2 -31.07 -8.42 7.38
N LYS A 3 -30.00 -8.04 8.08
CA LYS A 3 -28.93 -7.24 7.49
C LYS A 3 -28.28 -8.13 6.45
N GLN A 4 -28.64 -7.97 5.17
CA GLN A 4 -27.88 -8.56 4.08
C GLN A 4 -26.43 -8.14 4.28
N HIS A 5 -25.57 -9.11 4.61
CA HIS A 5 -24.15 -8.86 4.66
C HIS A 5 -23.70 -8.51 3.24
N PRO A 6 -22.98 -7.38 3.05
CA PRO A 6 -22.49 -7.01 1.73
C PRO A 6 -21.61 -8.14 1.19
N THR A 7 -21.78 -8.47 -0.09
CA THR A 7 -20.93 -9.45 -0.76
C THR A 7 -19.49 -8.95 -0.70
N PRO A 8 -18.54 -9.75 -0.18
CA PRO A 8 -17.15 -9.34 -0.11
C PRO A 8 -16.59 -9.08 -1.51
N ASP A 9 -15.81 -8.00 -1.65
CA ASP A 9 -15.31 -7.52 -2.95
C ASP A 9 -13.79 -7.53 -3.07
N VAL A 10 -13.10 -8.13 -2.08
CA VAL A 10 -11.64 -8.32 -2.07
C VAL A 10 -11.31 -9.79 -2.26
N THR A 11 -10.53 -10.08 -3.30
CA THR A 11 -9.96 -11.42 -3.51
C THR A 11 -8.58 -11.51 -2.89
N VAL A 12 -8.38 -12.52 -2.03
CA VAL A 12 -7.08 -12.79 -1.40
C VAL A 12 -6.38 -13.96 -2.08
N ARG A 13 -5.15 -13.75 -2.55
CA ARG A 13 -4.33 -14.78 -3.19
C ARG A 13 -2.84 -14.59 -2.94
N LEU A 14 -2.07 -15.64 -3.22
CA LEU A 14 -0.62 -15.58 -3.35
C LEU A 14 -0.24 -15.45 -4.83
N ASP A 15 0.95 -14.93 -5.11
CA ASP A 15 1.52 -14.86 -6.45
C ASP A 15 3.02 -15.15 -6.40
N ASP A 16 3.49 -16.10 -7.21
CA ASP A 16 4.89 -16.52 -7.20
C ASP A 16 5.83 -15.47 -7.80
N ARG A 17 5.34 -14.57 -8.64
CA ARG A 17 6.13 -13.44 -9.17
C ARG A 17 6.41 -12.44 -8.05
N ILE A 18 5.43 -12.23 -7.17
CA ILE A 18 5.59 -11.43 -5.95
C ILE A 18 6.59 -12.13 -5.01
N ARG A 19 6.44 -13.44 -4.76
CA ARG A 19 7.39 -14.18 -3.93
C ARG A 19 8.82 -14.12 -4.47
N LEU A 20 8.99 -14.22 -5.79
CA LEU A 20 10.30 -14.12 -6.46
C LEU A 20 10.93 -12.76 -6.24
N ILE A 21 10.21 -11.66 -6.54
CA ILE A 21 10.80 -10.33 -6.43
C ILE A 21 11.07 -9.94 -4.97
N SER A 22 10.25 -10.41 -4.04
CA SER A 22 10.50 -10.29 -2.59
C SER A 22 11.75 -11.05 -2.15
N ALA A 23 11.99 -12.25 -2.71
CA ALA A 23 13.20 -13.03 -2.45
C ALA A 23 14.45 -12.35 -3.01
N VAL A 24 14.40 -11.81 -4.23
CA VAL A 24 15.50 -11.01 -4.79
C VAL A 24 15.77 -9.78 -3.93
N LEU A 25 14.72 -9.07 -3.50
CA LEU A 25 14.85 -7.92 -2.59
C LEU A 25 15.51 -8.32 -1.26
N ALA A 26 15.18 -9.50 -0.72
CA ALA A 26 15.79 -10.05 0.51
C ALA A 26 17.32 -10.25 0.40
N ALA A 27 17.83 -10.47 -0.82
CA ALA A 27 19.25 -10.67 -1.09
C ALA A 27 20.01 -9.36 -1.37
N THR A 28 19.33 -8.22 -1.47
CA THR A 28 19.94 -6.88 -1.61
C THR A 28 20.31 -6.27 -0.24
N ASP A 29 20.78 -5.03 -0.23
CA ASP A 29 20.94 -4.25 1.01
C ASP A 29 19.63 -3.66 1.56
N TRP A 30 18.50 -3.84 0.86
CA TRP A 30 17.19 -3.35 1.28
C TRP A 30 16.84 -3.73 2.73
N PRO A 31 16.99 -5.00 3.18
CA PRO A 31 16.66 -5.37 4.54
C PRO A 31 17.42 -4.58 5.60
N ASN A 32 18.70 -4.26 5.34
CA ASN A 32 19.53 -3.50 6.27
C ASN A 32 19.09 -2.03 6.29
N LYS A 33 18.93 -1.40 5.12
CA LYS A 33 18.44 -0.02 5.01
C LYS A 33 17.04 0.14 5.62
N ALA A 34 16.16 -0.85 5.43
CA ALA A 34 14.83 -0.88 6.04
C ALA A 34 14.90 -0.90 7.58
N TYR A 35 15.77 -1.74 8.13
CA TYR A 35 16.00 -1.82 9.56
C TYR A 35 16.61 -0.53 10.14
N GLU A 36 17.57 0.08 9.46
CA GLU A 36 18.18 1.35 9.85
C GLU A 36 17.15 2.50 9.87
N ARG A 37 16.23 2.54 8.89
CA ARG A 37 15.13 3.51 8.86
C ARG A 37 14.15 3.33 10.02
N ARG A 38 13.83 2.08 10.34
CA ARG A 38 12.87 1.72 11.40
C ARG A 38 13.25 0.36 11.97
N PRO A 39 13.89 0.27 13.14
CA PRO A 39 14.22 -1.02 13.73
C PRO A 39 12.98 -1.88 13.97
N HIS A 40 12.98 -3.10 13.42
CA HIS A 40 11.90 -4.06 13.53
C HIS A 40 12.41 -5.48 13.25
N LEU A 41 11.73 -6.50 13.77
CA LEU A 41 11.96 -7.86 13.35
C LEU A 41 11.04 -8.20 12.16
N ALA A 42 11.64 -8.50 11.00
CA ALA A 42 10.92 -9.04 9.84
C ALA A 42 10.31 -10.41 10.17
N HIS A 43 9.36 -10.91 9.37
CA HIS A 43 8.76 -12.24 9.58
C HIS A 43 9.81 -13.38 9.56
N ALA A 44 9.53 -14.49 10.24
CA ALA A 44 10.46 -15.64 10.31
C ALA A 44 10.86 -16.13 8.91
N HIS A 45 9.88 -16.31 8.03
CA HIS A 45 10.09 -16.66 6.62
C HIS A 45 11.01 -15.68 5.89
N ALA A 46 10.84 -14.36 6.07
CA ALA A 46 11.69 -13.35 5.44
C ALA A 46 13.17 -13.49 5.86
N ARG A 47 13.40 -13.74 7.16
CA ARG A 47 14.76 -13.94 7.71
C ARG A 47 15.36 -15.25 7.22
N ALA A 48 14.57 -16.33 7.21
CA ALA A 48 14.98 -17.63 6.70
C ALA A 48 15.35 -17.56 5.21
N THR A 49 14.53 -16.88 4.40
CA THR A 49 14.80 -16.65 2.97
C THR A 49 16.09 -15.85 2.76
N ARG A 50 16.33 -14.80 3.56
CA ARG A 50 17.60 -14.05 3.50
C ARG A 50 18.82 -14.93 3.83
N LYS A 51 18.70 -15.82 4.81
CA LYS A 51 19.76 -16.79 5.16
C LYS A 51 19.97 -17.80 4.04
N PHE A 52 18.88 -18.34 3.48
CA PHE A 52 18.90 -19.28 2.37
C PHE A 52 19.61 -18.70 1.14
N LEU A 53 19.40 -17.42 0.85
CA LEU A 53 19.98 -16.73 -0.31
C LEU A 53 21.37 -16.12 -0.05
N ALA A 54 22.01 -16.38 1.10
CA ALA A 54 23.25 -15.72 1.49
C ALA A 54 24.39 -15.90 0.46
N GLU A 55 24.50 -17.09 -0.13
CA GLU A 55 25.52 -17.39 -1.16
C GLU A 55 25.21 -16.78 -2.53
N HIS A 56 23.98 -16.31 -2.74
CA HIS A 56 23.48 -15.78 -4.01
C HIS A 56 23.39 -14.25 -4.05
N GLN A 57 23.88 -13.54 -3.03
CA GLN A 57 23.87 -12.06 -3.00
C GLN A 57 24.64 -11.43 -4.18
N SER A 58 25.61 -12.16 -4.74
CA SER A 58 26.40 -11.71 -5.88
C SER A 58 25.77 -12.02 -7.24
N HIS A 59 24.58 -12.63 -7.29
CA HIS A 59 23.90 -13.00 -8.53
C HIS A 59 23.49 -11.77 -9.36
N ASP A 60 23.51 -11.90 -10.69
CA ASP A 60 23.23 -10.78 -11.61
C ASP A 60 21.86 -10.13 -11.40
N ALA A 61 20.84 -10.94 -11.08
CA ALA A 61 19.50 -10.46 -10.73
C ALA A 61 19.51 -9.55 -9.49
N VAL A 62 20.29 -9.92 -8.47
CA VAL A 62 20.41 -9.18 -7.21
C VAL A 62 21.21 -7.90 -7.43
N ARG A 63 22.32 -7.96 -8.18
CA ARG A 63 23.10 -6.76 -8.55
C ARG A 63 22.26 -5.77 -9.36
N THR A 64 21.48 -6.27 -10.32
CA THR A 64 20.61 -5.43 -11.13
C THR A 64 19.50 -4.79 -10.29
N MET A 65 18.90 -5.55 -9.37
CA MET A 65 17.95 -5.00 -8.39
C MET A 65 18.60 -3.93 -7.52
N GLN A 66 19.78 -4.19 -6.97
CA GLN A 66 20.53 -3.23 -6.15
C GLN A 66 20.78 -1.92 -6.90
N ASN A 67 21.26 -2.01 -8.14
CA ASN A 67 21.50 -0.83 -8.98
C ASN A 67 20.22 -0.03 -9.23
N LEU A 68 19.08 -0.70 -9.43
CA LEU A 68 17.79 -0.02 -9.59
C LEU A 68 17.37 0.69 -8.30
N LEU A 69 17.54 0.04 -7.14
CA LEU A 69 17.26 0.65 -5.83
C LEU A 69 18.15 1.86 -5.56
N ASP A 70 19.45 1.77 -5.87
CA ASP A 70 20.40 2.87 -5.68
C ASP A 70 20.11 4.06 -6.61
N GLN A 71 19.49 3.80 -7.78
CA GLN A 71 18.96 4.83 -8.69
C GLN A 71 17.59 5.39 -8.25
N GLY A 72 17.03 4.91 -7.14
CA GLY A 72 15.74 5.34 -6.63
C GLY A 72 14.54 4.77 -7.39
N ALA A 73 14.69 3.61 -8.05
CA ALA A 73 13.55 2.94 -8.66
C ALA A 73 12.50 2.58 -7.58
N PRO A 74 11.23 3.01 -7.75
CA PRO A 74 10.20 2.76 -6.75
C PRO A 74 9.83 1.27 -6.72
N LEU A 75 9.53 0.73 -5.54
CA LEU A 75 9.12 -0.66 -5.42
C LEU A 75 7.90 -0.97 -6.28
N GLU A 76 6.94 -0.05 -6.39
CA GLU A 76 5.77 -0.22 -7.25
C GLU A 76 6.16 -0.53 -8.70
N ALA A 77 7.23 0.08 -9.24
CA ALA A 77 7.71 -0.21 -10.59
C ALA A 77 8.31 -1.62 -10.69
N LEU A 78 9.09 -2.03 -9.70
CA LEU A 78 9.75 -3.35 -9.65
C LEU A 78 8.70 -4.48 -9.54
N TYR A 79 7.72 -4.31 -8.65
CA TYR A 79 6.61 -5.25 -8.48
C TYR A 79 5.68 -5.27 -9.69
N THR A 80 5.36 -4.11 -10.27
CA THR A 80 4.58 -4.06 -11.52
C THR A 80 5.30 -4.79 -12.65
N PHE A 81 6.62 -4.62 -12.75
CA PHE A 81 7.40 -5.29 -13.79
C PHE A 81 7.32 -6.81 -13.71
N VAL A 82 7.53 -7.41 -12.53
CA VAL A 82 7.44 -8.88 -12.44
C VAL A 82 6.03 -9.39 -12.70
N MET A 83 5.01 -8.61 -12.36
CA MET A 83 3.61 -8.98 -12.56
C MET A 83 3.17 -8.97 -14.02
N VAL A 84 3.89 -8.27 -14.92
CA VAL A 84 3.65 -8.37 -16.37
C VAL A 84 4.37 -9.57 -17.02
N LEU A 85 5.26 -10.23 -16.29
CA LEU A 85 5.93 -11.43 -16.78
C LEU A 85 4.98 -12.63 -16.71
N SER A 86 5.13 -13.52 -17.68
CA SER A 86 4.53 -14.86 -17.63
C SER A 86 5.13 -15.68 -16.50
N TRP A 87 4.38 -16.65 -15.99
CA TRP A 87 4.86 -17.60 -15.00
C TRP A 87 4.70 -19.03 -15.54
N PRO A 88 5.68 -19.93 -15.35
CA PRO A 88 6.96 -19.74 -14.65
C PRO A 88 8.12 -19.24 -15.54
N SER A 89 7.93 -19.06 -16.84
CA SER A 89 9.03 -18.74 -17.78
C SER A 89 9.62 -17.33 -17.63
N LEU A 90 8.89 -16.40 -17.01
CA LEU A 90 9.29 -14.99 -16.85
C LEU A 90 9.50 -14.25 -18.17
N GLU A 91 8.80 -14.67 -19.22
CA GLU A 91 8.84 -14.02 -20.53
C GLU A 91 7.84 -12.86 -20.59
N THR A 92 8.14 -11.87 -21.44
CA THR A 92 7.23 -10.77 -21.79
C THR A 92 7.34 -10.42 -23.28
N LYS A 93 6.25 -9.96 -23.86
CA LYS A 93 6.21 -9.49 -25.26
C LYS A 93 6.99 -8.19 -25.46
N ALA A 94 7.06 -7.36 -24.43
CA ALA A 94 7.73 -6.06 -24.49
C ALA A 94 8.30 -5.69 -23.12
N LEU A 95 9.56 -5.26 -23.10
CA LEU A 95 10.20 -4.73 -21.90
C LEU A 95 9.93 -3.21 -21.79
N PRO A 96 9.52 -2.71 -20.62
CA PRO A 96 9.49 -1.27 -20.37
C PRO A 96 10.87 -0.66 -20.57
N ARG A 97 10.95 0.57 -21.10
CA ARG A 97 12.22 1.24 -21.43
C ARG A 97 13.16 1.44 -20.23
N TRP A 98 12.60 1.57 -19.03
CA TRP A 98 13.36 1.77 -17.80
C TRP A 98 13.97 0.46 -17.25
N VAL A 99 13.49 -0.69 -17.70
CA VAL A 99 13.97 -2.00 -17.23
C VAL A 99 15.29 -2.34 -17.92
N PRO A 100 16.34 -2.71 -17.16
CA PRO A 100 17.60 -3.15 -17.75
C PRO A 100 17.40 -4.34 -18.71
N PRO A 101 18.14 -4.36 -19.85
CA PRO A 101 18.08 -5.48 -20.77
C PRO A 101 18.34 -6.80 -20.05
N ARG A 102 17.56 -7.84 -20.42
CA ARG A 102 17.70 -9.20 -19.89
C ARG A 102 17.44 -9.39 -18.39
N TRP A 103 16.98 -8.38 -17.65
CA TRP A 103 16.72 -8.56 -16.21
C TRP A 103 15.70 -9.69 -15.93
N HIS A 104 14.66 -9.82 -16.75
CA HIS A 104 13.73 -10.96 -16.68
C HIS A 104 14.42 -12.33 -16.82
N GLN A 105 15.42 -12.46 -17.69
CA GLN A 105 16.21 -13.70 -17.84
C GLN A 105 17.08 -13.94 -16.62
N GLN A 106 17.66 -12.89 -16.05
CA GLN A 106 18.42 -12.99 -14.80
C GLN A 106 17.52 -13.40 -13.63
N LEU A 107 16.28 -12.89 -13.56
CA LEU A 107 15.30 -13.32 -12.56
C LEU A 107 14.96 -14.81 -12.70
N ARG A 108 14.84 -15.30 -13.94
CA ARG A 108 14.62 -16.73 -14.22
C ARG A 108 15.82 -17.57 -13.79
N ASP A 109 17.02 -17.17 -14.20
CA ASP A 109 18.27 -17.83 -13.82
C ASP A 109 18.45 -17.84 -12.29
N PHE A 110 18.09 -16.75 -11.61
CA PHE A 110 18.09 -16.69 -10.15
C PHE A 110 17.12 -17.70 -9.54
N TYR A 111 15.87 -17.75 -10.03
CA TYR A 111 14.87 -18.71 -9.56
C TYR A 111 15.35 -20.16 -9.71
N ASP A 112 15.95 -20.50 -10.85
CA ASP A 112 16.44 -21.85 -11.12
C ASP A 112 17.67 -22.20 -10.26
N LYS A 113 18.68 -21.31 -10.19
CA LYS A 113 19.95 -21.58 -9.48
C LYS A 113 19.82 -21.60 -7.96
N THR A 114 18.88 -20.86 -7.42
CA THR A 114 18.66 -20.79 -5.96
C THR A 114 17.84 -21.97 -5.46
N GLY A 115 17.09 -22.67 -6.33
CA GLY A 115 16.16 -23.72 -5.89
C GLY A 115 14.95 -23.16 -5.13
N LEU A 116 14.54 -21.92 -5.41
CA LEU A 116 13.44 -21.24 -4.73
C LEU A 116 12.12 -22.01 -4.78
N GLU A 117 11.87 -22.77 -5.86
CA GLU A 117 10.68 -23.62 -5.96
C GLU A 117 10.61 -24.63 -4.80
N GLN A 118 11.73 -25.30 -4.52
CA GLN A 118 11.80 -26.30 -3.45
C GLN A 118 11.73 -25.63 -2.09
N TRP A 119 12.44 -24.52 -1.91
CA TRP A 119 12.37 -23.71 -0.69
C TRP A 119 10.93 -23.27 -0.36
N TRP A 120 10.16 -22.81 -1.35
CA TRP A 120 8.76 -22.41 -1.12
C TRP A 120 7.83 -23.58 -0.82
N LYS A 121 8.14 -24.80 -1.30
CA LYS A 121 7.40 -26.00 -0.91
C LYS A 121 7.66 -26.37 0.55
N GLU A 122 8.90 -26.21 1.00
CA GLU A 122 9.29 -26.45 2.41
C GLU A 122 8.70 -25.41 3.35
N GLU A 123 8.59 -24.16 2.91
CA GLU A 123 8.03 -23.05 3.68
C GLU A 123 6.53 -22.79 3.41
N ALA A 124 5.83 -23.75 2.76
CA ALA A 124 4.46 -23.54 2.28
C ALA A 124 3.46 -23.27 3.41
N ASP A 125 3.67 -23.84 4.59
CA ASP A 125 2.77 -23.72 5.73
C ASP A 125 2.61 -22.26 6.19
N GLU A 126 3.70 -21.50 6.26
CA GLU A 126 3.68 -20.08 6.68
C GLU A 126 2.93 -19.21 5.66
N TRP A 127 3.13 -19.47 4.37
CA TRP A 127 2.41 -18.77 3.29
C TRP A 127 0.92 -19.12 3.28
N ASN A 128 0.58 -20.40 3.44
CA ASN A 128 -0.81 -20.86 3.49
C ASN A 128 -1.54 -20.35 4.72
N LYS A 129 -0.86 -20.28 5.86
CA LYS A 129 -1.37 -19.66 7.09
C LYS A 129 -1.69 -18.18 6.85
N SER A 130 -0.74 -17.41 6.31
CA SER A 130 -0.94 -15.99 6.01
C SER A 130 -2.09 -15.74 5.02
N LEU A 131 -2.24 -16.62 4.02
CA LEU A 131 -3.35 -16.61 3.08
C LEU A 131 -4.69 -16.87 3.78
N SER A 132 -4.75 -17.87 4.65
CA SER A 132 -5.95 -18.23 5.41
C SER A 132 -6.38 -17.11 6.36
N GLU A 133 -5.44 -16.56 7.13
CA GLU A 133 -5.67 -15.44 8.05
C GLU A 133 -6.19 -14.19 7.30
N SER A 134 -5.56 -13.86 6.17
CA SER A 134 -5.99 -12.73 5.35
C SER A 134 -7.38 -12.95 4.75
N ARG A 135 -7.69 -14.17 4.26
CA ARG A 135 -9.03 -14.51 3.75
C ARG A 135 -10.11 -14.33 4.81
N LYS A 136 -9.83 -14.77 6.04
CA LYS A 136 -10.73 -14.59 7.19
C LYS A 136 -11.02 -13.11 7.46
N MET A 137 -10.03 -12.22 7.32
CA MET A 137 -10.25 -10.77 7.46
C MET A 137 -11.16 -10.19 6.37
N PHE A 138 -11.06 -10.67 5.13
CA PHE A 138 -11.84 -10.11 4.02
C PHE A 138 -13.19 -10.79 3.76
N GLU A 139 -13.54 -11.86 4.49
CA GLU A 139 -14.76 -12.65 4.27
C GLU A 139 -16.06 -11.82 4.35
N LYS A 140 -16.06 -10.73 5.12
CA LYS A 140 -17.25 -9.90 5.36
C LYS A 140 -17.03 -8.42 5.04
N VAL A 141 -16.02 -8.13 4.23
CA VAL A 141 -15.58 -6.77 3.93
C VAL A 141 -15.89 -6.42 2.49
N SER A 142 -16.52 -5.26 2.29
CA SER A 142 -16.72 -4.66 0.98
C SER A 142 -16.23 -3.23 1.00
N PHE A 143 -15.17 -2.94 0.24
CA PHE A 143 -14.57 -1.61 0.17
C PHE A 143 -15.15 -0.73 -0.92
N LYS A 144 -15.66 -1.29 -2.03
CA LYS A 144 -16.19 -0.50 -3.14
C LYS A 144 -17.31 0.45 -2.70
N PRO A 145 -18.33 0.01 -1.93
CA PRO A 145 -19.39 0.92 -1.45
C PRO A 145 -18.86 2.05 -0.57
N PHE A 146 -17.79 1.80 0.19
CA PHE A 146 -17.14 2.81 1.02
C PHE A 146 -16.32 3.81 0.20
N LEU A 147 -15.55 3.33 -0.79
CA LEU A 147 -14.67 4.16 -1.60
C LEU A 147 -15.42 4.93 -2.69
N GLN A 148 -16.54 4.41 -3.18
CA GLN A 148 -17.28 4.97 -4.32
C GLN A 148 -17.75 6.42 -4.11
N PRO A 149 -18.28 6.84 -2.94
CA PRO A 149 -18.58 8.25 -2.69
C PRO A 149 -17.37 9.18 -2.87
N PHE A 150 -16.18 8.70 -2.51
CA PHE A 150 -14.95 9.47 -2.65
C PHE A 150 -14.43 9.50 -4.08
N LEU A 151 -14.39 8.34 -4.74
CA LEU A 151 -13.55 8.13 -5.94
C LEU A 151 -14.35 7.79 -7.19
N GLY A 152 -15.69 7.71 -7.09
CA GLY A 152 -16.57 7.31 -8.18
C GLY A 152 -16.65 5.79 -8.35
N GLU A 153 -17.14 5.35 -9.50
CA GLU A 153 -17.26 3.92 -9.82
C GLU A 153 -15.89 3.23 -9.84
N ILE A 154 -15.82 2.02 -9.27
CA ILE A 154 -14.59 1.21 -9.17
C ILE A 154 -14.81 -0.08 -9.96
N PRO A 155 -14.57 -0.07 -11.29
CA PRO A 155 -14.75 -1.23 -12.14
C PRO A 155 -13.67 -2.29 -11.91
N GLU A 156 -12.55 -1.96 -11.28
CA GLU A 156 -11.45 -2.87 -11.05
C GLU A 156 -11.74 -3.93 -9.96
N ASP A 157 -11.13 -5.10 -10.11
CA ASP A 157 -11.09 -6.14 -9.09
C ASP A 157 -10.10 -5.76 -7.99
N LEU A 158 -10.51 -5.87 -6.73
CA LEU A 158 -9.66 -5.57 -5.59
C LEU A 158 -8.95 -6.85 -5.13
N ILE A 159 -7.62 -6.85 -5.25
CA ILE A 159 -6.78 -8.01 -4.94
C ILE A 159 -5.89 -7.68 -3.74
N PHE A 160 -5.92 -8.52 -2.71
CA PHE A 160 -4.99 -8.46 -1.59
C PHE A 160 -4.02 -9.64 -1.66
N VAL A 161 -2.72 -9.34 -1.55
CA VAL A 161 -1.66 -10.34 -1.50
C VAL A 161 -0.92 -10.20 -0.17
N PRO A 162 -1.12 -11.11 0.80
CA PRO A 162 -0.31 -11.10 2.01
C PRO A 162 1.14 -11.43 1.64
N ASN A 163 2.07 -10.63 2.13
CA ASN A 163 3.49 -10.79 1.86
C ASN A 163 4.29 -10.92 3.16
N ILE A 164 4.62 -12.15 3.55
CA ILE A 164 5.50 -12.42 4.71
C ILE A 164 7.00 -12.34 4.38
N SER A 165 7.34 -11.79 3.22
CA SER A 165 8.71 -11.53 2.77
C SER A 165 8.96 -10.00 2.71
N TYR A 166 10.00 -9.58 2.00
CA TYR A 166 10.31 -8.15 1.83
C TYR A 166 9.44 -7.51 0.73
N PRO A 167 9.14 -6.20 0.79
CA PRO A 167 9.43 -5.29 1.90
C PRO A 167 8.59 -5.65 3.14
N ALA A 168 9.24 -5.63 4.30
CA ALA A 168 8.60 -6.01 5.56
C ALA A 168 7.95 -4.82 6.28
N GLU A 169 8.32 -3.60 5.89
CA GLU A 169 7.99 -2.37 6.60
C GLU A 169 7.01 -1.46 5.86
N GLN A 170 6.69 -1.79 4.61
CA GLN A 170 5.81 -0.98 3.76
C GLN A 170 4.98 -1.84 2.82
N GLU A 171 3.78 -1.35 2.53
CA GLU A 171 2.88 -1.94 1.54
C GLU A 171 3.27 -1.48 0.11
N VAL A 172 2.94 -2.29 -0.89
CA VAL A 172 3.13 -1.97 -2.30
C VAL A 172 1.78 -2.05 -3.02
N GLY A 173 1.36 -0.97 -3.65
CA GLY A 173 0.14 -0.89 -4.45
C GLY A 173 0.45 -0.81 -5.94
N ILE A 174 -0.12 -1.72 -6.74
CA ILE A 174 0.05 -1.71 -8.20
C ILE A 174 -1.29 -1.88 -8.92
N ARG A 175 -1.37 -1.38 -10.15
CA ARG A 175 -2.48 -1.66 -11.08
C ARG A 175 -1.99 -2.56 -12.21
N LEU A 176 -2.69 -3.65 -12.46
CA LEU A 176 -2.43 -4.55 -13.58
C LEU A 176 -3.72 -4.85 -14.33
N GLY A 177 -3.89 -4.30 -15.53
CA GLY A 177 -5.12 -4.46 -16.30
C GLY A 177 -6.33 -3.94 -15.52
N LYS A 178 -7.27 -4.84 -15.19
CA LYS A 178 -8.46 -4.54 -14.38
C LYS A 178 -8.30 -4.85 -12.89
N GLU A 179 -7.10 -5.18 -12.43
CA GLU A 179 -6.85 -5.46 -11.01
C GLU A 179 -6.16 -4.28 -10.31
N LEU A 180 -6.63 -3.93 -9.11
CA LEU A 180 -5.89 -3.15 -8.12
C LEU A 180 -5.32 -4.13 -7.09
N ILE A 181 -4.00 -4.17 -6.96
CA ILE A 181 -3.32 -5.17 -6.13
C ILE A 181 -2.64 -4.46 -4.96
N ALA A 182 -3.04 -4.80 -3.74
CA ALA A 182 -2.41 -4.39 -2.49
C ALA A 182 -1.55 -5.54 -1.96
N ILE A 183 -0.24 -5.34 -1.95
CA ILE A 183 0.74 -6.29 -1.43
C ILE A 183 1.18 -5.77 -0.07
N ALA A 184 0.84 -6.49 1.00
CA ALA A 184 1.01 -5.95 2.34
C ALA A 184 1.72 -6.94 3.27
N PRO A 185 2.73 -6.48 4.04
CA PRO A 185 3.28 -7.27 5.11
C PRO A 185 2.35 -7.32 6.33
N PRO A 186 2.51 -8.33 7.20
CA PRO A 186 1.85 -8.34 8.50
C PRO A 186 2.26 -7.13 9.34
N ARG A 187 1.49 -6.81 10.37
CA ARG A 187 1.80 -5.69 11.26
C ARG A 187 3.12 -5.96 11.99
N LEU A 188 4.09 -5.07 11.83
CA LEU A 188 5.30 -5.10 12.63
C LEU A 188 4.97 -4.97 14.12
N ALA A 189 5.53 -5.86 14.93
CA ALA A 189 5.48 -5.74 16.38
C ALA A 189 6.55 -4.74 16.87
N TRP A 190 6.43 -4.35 18.14
CA TRP A 190 7.40 -3.47 18.78
C TRP A 190 8.69 -4.23 19.13
N GLY A 191 9.84 -3.61 18.85
CA GLY A 191 11.15 -4.15 19.17
C GLY A 191 11.49 -5.40 18.35
N GLU A 192 11.98 -6.44 19.03
CA GLU A 192 12.42 -7.71 18.43
C GLU A 192 11.33 -8.78 18.40
N SER A 193 10.07 -8.42 18.63
CA SER A 193 8.95 -9.37 18.55
C SER A 193 8.62 -9.70 17.10
N ALA A 194 8.16 -10.93 16.83
CA ALA A 194 7.69 -11.32 15.51
C ALA A 194 6.47 -10.46 15.09
N PRO A 195 6.27 -10.20 13.79
CA PRO A 195 5.06 -9.54 13.30
C PRO A 195 3.78 -10.25 13.73
N TRP A 196 2.70 -9.49 13.85
CA TRP A 196 1.39 -10.00 14.25
C TRP A 196 0.78 -10.79 13.08
N PRO A 197 0.12 -11.93 13.33
CA PRO A 197 -0.71 -12.62 12.35
C PRO A 197 -1.73 -11.69 11.68
N PHE A 198 -2.11 -12.00 10.44
CA PHE A 198 -3.03 -11.14 9.69
C PHE A 198 -4.43 -11.08 10.30
N ASP A 199 -4.84 -12.11 11.06
CA ASP A 199 -6.17 -12.18 11.67
C ASP A 199 -6.26 -11.67 13.11
N GLU A 200 -5.16 -11.14 13.66
CA GLU A 200 -5.12 -10.53 14.99
C GLU A 200 -5.31 -9.01 14.98
N ASP A 201 -5.04 -8.34 13.85
CA ASP A 201 -5.24 -6.90 13.69
C ASP A 201 -5.98 -6.55 12.37
N PRO A 202 -7.32 -6.62 12.36
CA PRO A 202 -8.11 -6.20 11.20
C PRO A 202 -7.88 -4.72 10.83
N GLY A 203 -7.56 -3.86 11.81
CA GLY A 203 -7.31 -2.44 11.57
C GLY A 203 -6.13 -2.21 10.65
N HIS A 204 -5.01 -2.91 10.90
CA HIS A 204 -3.83 -2.87 10.03
C HIS A 204 -4.12 -3.39 8.62
N VAL A 205 -4.80 -4.53 8.50
CA VAL A 205 -5.08 -5.17 7.21
C VAL A 205 -6.01 -4.30 6.35
N TYR A 206 -7.07 -3.76 6.93
CA TYR A 206 -8.00 -2.90 6.18
C TYR A 206 -7.37 -1.58 5.80
N ARG A 207 -6.62 -0.96 6.72
CA ARG A 207 -5.80 0.23 6.44
C ARG A 207 -4.87 -0.01 5.25
N ALA A 208 -4.14 -1.12 5.25
CA ALA A 208 -3.18 -1.44 4.19
C ALA A 208 -3.89 -1.53 2.83
N ALA A 209 -4.98 -2.28 2.76
CA ALA A 209 -5.76 -2.44 1.54
C ALA A 209 -6.39 -1.13 1.03
N ILE A 210 -7.12 -0.42 1.90
CA ILE A 210 -7.75 0.87 1.56
C ILE A 210 -6.70 1.88 1.12
N SER A 211 -5.55 1.91 1.80
CA SER A 211 -4.50 2.85 1.46
C SER A 211 -3.98 2.63 0.05
N GLN A 212 -3.72 1.38 -0.33
CA GLN A 212 -3.19 1.07 -1.65
C GLN A 212 -4.24 1.23 -2.76
N PHE A 213 -5.45 0.68 -2.57
CA PHE A 213 -6.53 0.82 -3.56
C PHE A 213 -6.91 2.29 -3.76
N GLY A 214 -7.15 3.01 -2.67
CA GLY A 214 -7.51 4.42 -2.69
C GLY A 214 -6.41 5.28 -3.31
N ARG A 215 -5.14 5.04 -2.98
CA ARG A 215 -4.02 5.79 -3.56
C ARG A 215 -3.96 5.63 -5.08
N ILE A 216 -4.07 4.41 -5.60
CA ILE A 216 -3.99 4.16 -7.05
C ILE A 216 -5.15 4.84 -7.78
N LEU A 217 -6.37 4.69 -7.25
CA LEU A 217 -7.58 5.32 -7.80
C LEU A 217 -7.45 6.85 -7.80
N LEU A 218 -7.07 7.43 -6.66
CA LEU A 218 -6.93 8.87 -6.50
C LEU A 218 -5.85 9.43 -7.42
N LEU A 219 -4.67 8.80 -7.47
CA LEU A 219 -3.58 9.19 -8.37
C LEU A 219 -4.04 9.22 -9.83
N THR A 220 -4.84 8.24 -10.25
CA THR A 220 -5.40 8.18 -11.61
C THR A 220 -6.34 9.34 -11.86
N GLN A 221 -7.23 9.62 -10.91
CA GLN A 221 -8.19 10.70 -11.01
C GLN A 221 -7.50 12.07 -11.07
N LEU A 222 -6.48 12.31 -10.23
CA LEU A 222 -5.73 13.57 -10.21
C LEU A 222 -4.93 13.79 -11.50
N ARG A 223 -4.23 12.74 -11.99
CA ARG A 223 -3.48 12.81 -13.26
C ARG A 223 -4.38 13.09 -14.46
N ALA A 224 -5.56 12.49 -14.50
CA ALA A 224 -6.54 12.74 -15.56
C ALA A 224 -7.12 14.16 -15.53
N ASN A 225 -6.94 14.91 -14.43
CA ASN A 225 -7.55 16.22 -14.19
C ASN A 225 -6.52 17.27 -13.77
N GLY A 226 -5.35 17.28 -14.45
CA GLY A 226 -4.21 18.13 -14.10
C GLY A 226 -4.52 19.62 -13.95
N GLU A 227 -5.43 20.18 -14.76
CA GLU A 227 -5.84 21.59 -14.65
C GLU A 227 -6.53 21.90 -13.30
N ARG A 228 -7.40 21.00 -12.84
CA ARG A 228 -8.08 21.14 -11.54
C ARG A 228 -7.11 21.02 -10.38
N VAL A 229 -6.12 20.14 -10.51
CA VAL A 229 -5.04 19.99 -9.52
C VAL A 229 -4.18 21.26 -9.48
N ALA A 230 -3.80 21.79 -10.65
CA ALA A 230 -3.01 23.01 -10.75
C ALA A 230 -3.72 24.20 -10.08
N GLU A 231 -5.03 24.36 -10.31
CA GLU A 231 -5.83 25.38 -9.64
C GLU A 231 -5.84 25.20 -8.11
N ALA A 232 -6.10 23.98 -7.63
CA ALA A 232 -6.11 23.68 -6.20
C ALA A 232 -4.73 23.93 -5.55
N SER A 233 -3.64 23.62 -6.26
CA SER A 233 -2.27 23.77 -5.77
C SER A 233 -1.81 25.22 -5.59
N LYS A 234 -2.54 26.20 -6.15
CA LYS A 234 -2.30 27.63 -5.86
C LYS A 234 -2.47 27.95 -4.38
N THR A 235 -3.18 27.10 -3.64
CA THR A 235 -3.37 27.21 -2.20
C THR A 235 -2.64 26.08 -1.47
N ALA A 236 -1.55 26.42 -0.76
CA ALA A 236 -0.78 25.46 0.02
C ALA A 236 -1.61 24.75 1.10
N LEU A 237 -1.34 23.48 1.36
CA LEU A 237 -1.99 22.72 2.43
C LEU A 237 -1.41 23.12 3.80
N PRO A 238 -2.24 23.23 4.87
CA PRO A 238 -1.79 23.68 6.20
C PRO A 238 -1.08 22.57 7.02
N ILE A 239 -0.13 21.87 6.42
CA ILE A 239 0.59 20.72 7.00
C ILE A 239 1.81 21.15 7.85
N SER A 240 2.43 20.19 8.54
CA SER A 240 3.69 20.38 9.26
C SER A 240 4.89 20.35 8.29
N GLU A 241 6.00 20.96 8.69
CA GLU A 241 7.26 20.89 7.93
C GLU A 241 7.76 19.45 7.77
N GLN A 242 7.61 18.63 8.81
CA GLN A 242 7.96 17.21 8.77
C GLN A 242 7.19 16.47 7.66
N LEU A 243 5.88 16.68 7.55
CA LEU A 243 5.08 16.03 6.51
C LEU A 243 5.41 16.59 5.12
N ALA A 244 5.68 17.90 5.01
CA ALA A 244 6.08 18.54 3.77
C ALA A 244 7.45 18.04 3.26
N ALA A 245 8.38 17.71 4.17
CA ALA A 245 9.68 17.16 3.82
C ALA A 245 9.57 15.72 3.29
N LEU A 246 8.65 14.91 3.84
CA LEU A 246 8.38 13.55 3.37
C LEU A 246 7.61 13.52 2.05
N HIS A 247 6.75 14.53 1.82
CA HIS A 247 5.88 14.64 0.65
C HIS A 247 6.09 16.01 -0.02
N PRO A 248 7.08 16.14 -0.93
CA PRO A 248 7.53 17.45 -1.42
C PRO A 248 6.55 18.12 -2.38
N SER A 249 5.65 17.38 -3.03
CA SER A 249 4.66 17.93 -3.97
C SER A 249 3.29 18.11 -3.32
N TRP A 250 2.54 19.11 -3.79
CA TRP A 250 1.17 19.34 -3.31
C TRP A 250 0.27 18.11 -3.53
N GLU A 251 0.42 17.44 -4.68
CA GLU A 251 -0.35 16.24 -5.02
C GLU A 251 -0.06 15.11 -4.04
N ASP A 252 1.21 14.86 -3.71
CA ASP A 252 1.60 13.80 -2.78
C ASP A 252 1.14 14.09 -1.35
N GLN A 253 1.21 15.37 -0.92
CA GLN A 253 0.64 15.82 0.35
C GLN A 253 -0.87 15.60 0.42
N PHE A 254 -1.58 15.98 -0.64
CA PHE A 254 -3.03 15.83 -0.72
C PHE A 254 -3.43 14.35 -0.68
N ILE A 255 -2.82 13.50 -1.51
CA ILE A 255 -3.08 12.05 -1.53
C ILE A 255 -2.85 11.46 -0.14
N THR A 256 -1.72 11.77 0.49
CA THR A 256 -1.36 11.23 1.80
C THR A 256 -2.39 11.61 2.87
N LEU A 257 -2.81 12.87 2.93
CA LEU A 257 -3.85 13.32 3.86
C LEU A 257 -5.21 12.68 3.56
N PHE A 258 -5.61 12.68 2.29
CA PHE A 258 -6.92 12.18 1.87
C PHE A 258 -7.08 10.71 2.22
N ILE A 259 -6.08 9.89 1.87
CA ILE A 259 -6.09 8.46 2.12
C ILE A 259 -6.06 8.17 3.62
N ALA A 260 -5.22 8.87 4.39
CA ALA A 260 -5.21 8.71 5.84
C ALA A 260 -6.57 9.08 6.47
N GLY A 261 -7.19 10.16 5.98
CA GLY A 261 -8.53 10.56 6.42
C GLY A 261 -9.59 9.52 6.08
N ALA A 262 -9.57 8.97 4.87
CA ALA A 262 -10.48 7.90 4.45
C ALA A 262 -10.30 6.63 5.30
N VAL A 263 -9.05 6.21 5.57
CA VAL A 263 -8.77 5.09 6.47
C VAL A 263 -9.35 5.35 7.86
N ALA A 264 -9.11 6.52 8.45
CA ALA A 264 -9.63 6.84 9.78
C ALA A 264 -11.17 6.79 9.82
N ILE A 265 -11.85 7.28 8.78
CA ILE A 265 -13.31 7.17 8.64
C ILE A 265 -13.74 5.70 8.59
N TYR A 266 -13.07 4.89 7.75
CA TYR A 266 -13.41 3.47 7.62
C TYR A 266 -13.26 2.72 8.94
N LEU A 267 -12.13 2.92 9.63
CA LEU A 267 -11.86 2.28 10.92
C LEU A 267 -12.90 2.67 11.97
N GLU A 268 -13.34 3.94 11.99
CA GLU A 268 -14.37 4.42 12.91
C GLU A 268 -15.73 3.77 12.62
N ASP A 269 -16.10 3.71 11.33
CA ASP A 269 -17.43 3.25 10.89
C ASP A 269 -17.57 1.72 10.91
N HIS A 270 -16.48 0.97 10.72
CA HIS A 270 -16.51 -0.49 10.51
C HIS A 270 -15.76 -1.31 11.57
N ILE A 271 -14.87 -0.71 12.37
CA ILE A 271 -14.19 -1.41 13.47
C ILE A 271 -14.61 -0.80 14.80
N SER A 272 -14.08 0.38 15.12
CA SER A 272 -14.45 1.13 16.32
C SER A 272 -13.85 2.53 16.30
N LYS A 273 -14.48 3.43 17.06
CA LYS A 273 -13.94 4.77 17.34
C LYS A 273 -12.56 4.71 18.00
N ALA A 274 -12.31 3.74 18.89
CA ALA A 274 -11.03 3.59 19.57
C ALA A 274 -9.91 3.27 18.58
N GLU A 275 -10.17 2.38 17.61
CA GLU A 275 -9.21 2.01 16.57
C GLU A 275 -8.86 3.21 15.68
N ALA A 276 -9.88 3.96 15.23
CA ALA A 276 -9.66 5.18 14.46
C ALA A 276 -8.84 6.23 15.23
N GLN A 277 -9.12 6.42 16.52
CA GLN A 277 -8.35 7.35 17.36
C GLN A 277 -6.91 6.89 17.56
N ALA A 278 -6.68 5.60 17.76
CA ALA A 278 -5.35 5.01 17.85
C ALA A 278 -4.56 5.23 16.54
N TYR A 279 -5.19 4.98 15.40
CA TYR A 279 -4.61 5.25 14.08
C TYR A 279 -4.25 6.72 13.90
N VAL A 280 -5.17 7.66 14.20
CA VAL A 280 -4.92 9.11 14.07
C VAL A 280 -3.77 9.55 14.98
N LEU A 281 -3.70 9.03 16.20
CA LEU A 281 -2.61 9.31 17.14
C LEU A 281 -1.26 8.80 16.60
N MET A 282 -1.25 7.60 16.01
CA MET A 282 -0.05 6.99 15.44
C MET A 282 0.46 7.76 14.22
N GLU A 283 -0.41 8.14 13.26
CA GLU A 283 0.00 8.95 12.10
C GLU A 283 0.52 10.33 12.52
N ARG A 284 -0.07 10.94 13.56
CA ARG A 284 0.44 12.18 14.15
C ARG A 284 1.84 12.01 14.73
N LYS A 285 2.07 10.96 15.53
CA LYS A 285 3.34 10.75 16.24
C LYS A 285 4.48 10.30 15.31
N THR A 286 4.18 9.42 14.36
CA THR A 286 5.21 8.76 13.53
C THR A 286 5.52 9.52 12.25
N ARG A 287 4.52 10.19 11.66
CA ARG A 287 4.63 10.87 10.36
C ARG A 287 4.35 12.38 10.43
N GLY A 288 4.17 12.92 11.64
CA GLY A 288 3.96 14.36 11.82
C GLY A 288 2.61 14.87 11.29
N MET A 289 1.62 13.99 11.06
CA MET A 289 0.33 14.31 10.44
C MET A 289 -0.63 15.01 11.41
N THR A 290 -0.28 16.21 11.87
CA THR A 290 -1.01 16.95 12.92
C THR A 290 -2.42 17.40 12.52
N VAL A 291 -2.73 17.44 11.23
CA VAL A 291 -4.03 17.91 10.69
C VAL A 291 -4.99 16.78 10.35
N LEU A 292 -4.68 15.53 10.69
CA LEU A 292 -5.48 14.36 10.30
C LEU A 292 -6.90 14.40 10.86
N ALA A 293 -7.11 14.75 12.14
CA ALA A 293 -8.45 14.89 12.72
C ALA A 293 -9.31 15.95 11.99
N GLY A 294 -8.68 17.07 11.60
CA GLY A 294 -9.32 18.09 10.76
C GLY A 294 -9.64 17.56 9.36
N THR A 295 -8.74 16.75 8.79
CA THR A 295 -8.95 16.10 7.50
C THR A 295 -10.14 15.16 7.53
N VAL A 296 -10.26 14.31 8.55
CA VAL A 296 -11.44 13.44 8.77
C VAL A 296 -12.73 14.26 8.80
N SER A 297 -12.75 15.37 9.55
CA SER A 297 -13.91 16.25 9.64
C SER A 297 -14.29 16.86 8.28
N VAL A 298 -13.30 17.30 7.51
CA VAL A 298 -13.48 17.88 6.17
C VAL A 298 -14.00 16.83 5.18
N LEU A 299 -13.49 15.59 5.24
CA LEU A 299 -13.94 14.51 4.38
C LEU A 299 -15.36 14.03 4.71
N ARG A 300 -15.72 13.90 5.99
CA ARG A 300 -17.10 13.60 6.39
C ARG A 300 -18.07 14.69 5.94
N ARG A 301 -17.66 15.96 6.05
CA ARG A 301 -18.43 17.09 5.52
C ARG A 301 -18.60 17.00 4.00
N TYR A 302 -17.52 16.70 3.27
CA TYR A 302 -17.59 16.49 1.83
C TYR A 302 -18.61 15.40 1.46
N LEU A 303 -18.55 14.24 2.11
CA LEU A 303 -19.51 13.15 1.86
C LEU A 303 -20.96 13.58 2.10
N SER A 304 -21.22 14.28 3.21
CA SER A 304 -22.56 14.78 3.53
C SER A 304 -23.04 15.83 2.51
N GLU A 305 -22.17 16.76 2.10
CA GLU A 305 -22.51 17.79 1.11
C GLU A 305 -22.70 17.19 -0.30
N GLN A 306 -21.93 16.17 -0.66
CA GLN A 306 -22.09 15.43 -1.91
C GLN A 306 -23.43 14.67 -1.95
N GLN A 307 -23.82 13.99 -0.86
CA GLN A 307 -25.13 13.34 -0.75
C GLN A 307 -26.29 14.33 -0.91
N ASN A 308 -26.10 15.57 -0.48
CA ASN A 308 -27.06 16.66 -0.66
C ASN A 308 -27.00 17.34 -2.05
N GLY A 309 -26.21 16.81 -2.99
CA GLY A 309 -26.09 17.32 -4.35
C GLY A 309 -25.25 18.58 -4.51
N ARG A 310 -24.46 18.97 -3.49
CA ARG A 310 -23.60 20.16 -3.56
C ARG A 310 -22.38 19.96 -4.48
N TYR A 311 -21.88 18.73 -4.55
CA TYR A 311 -20.72 18.35 -5.36
C TYR A 311 -21.09 17.13 -6.21
N ASN A 312 -20.65 17.09 -7.47
CA ASN A 312 -20.82 15.91 -8.31
C ASN A 312 -19.74 14.85 -8.01
N GLY A 313 -18.61 15.26 -7.45
CA GLY A 313 -17.54 14.37 -7.01
C GLY A 313 -16.34 15.13 -6.45
N LEU A 314 -15.25 14.39 -6.19
CA LEU A 314 -14.06 14.92 -5.52
C LEU A 314 -13.43 16.13 -6.22
N LEU A 315 -13.45 16.17 -7.54
CA LEU A 315 -12.81 17.24 -8.33
C LEU A 315 -13.48 18.61 -8.14
N ASP A 316 -14.80 18.63 -7.88
CA ASP A 316 -15.53 19.87 -7.55
C ASP A 316 -15.12 20.40 -6.17
N PHE A 317 -14.78 19.48 -5.26
CA PHE A 317 -14.41 19.77 -3.90
C PHE A 317 -12.93 20.13 -3.74
N LEU A 318 -12.06 19.62 -4.61
CA LEU A 318 -10.60 19.74 -4.51
C LEU A 318 -10.09 21.18 -4.26
N PRO A 319 -10.58 22.23 -4.95
CA PRO A 319 -10.12 23.60 -4.71
C PRO A 319 -10.53 24.18 -3.34
N LEU A 320 -11.57 23.62 -2.71
CA LEU A 320 -12.08 24.05 -1.42
C LEU A 320 -11.34 23.39 -0.25
N PHE A 321 -10.76 22.21 -0.48
CA PHE A 321 -10.13 21.39 0.56
C PHE A 321 -9.10 22.16 1.40
N PRO A 322 -8.12 22.91 0.85
CA PRO A 322 -7.13 23.62 1.66
C PRO A 322 -7.75 24.68 2.59
N LYS A 323 -8.79 25.39 2.11
CA LYS A 323 -9.50 26.41 2.89
C LYS A 323 -10.29 25.77 4.03
N GLN A 324 -11.03 24.71 3.74
CA GLN A 324 -11.79 23.99 4.77
C GLN A 324 -10.87 23.34 5.81
N LEU A 325 -9.74 22.77 5.40
CA LEU A 325 -8.77 22.18 6.31
C LEU A 325 -8.14 23.20 7.25
N ARG A 326 -7.87 24.43 6.80
CA ARG A 326 -7.42 25.52 7.69
C ARG A 326 -8.45 25.88 8.76
N VAL A 327 -9.73 25.93 8.39
CA VAL A 327 -10.82 26.20 9.33
C VAL A 327 -10.92 25.07 10.35
N ALA A 328 -10.92 23.82 9.89
CA ALA A 328 -10.98 22.66 10.78
C ALA A 328 -9.78 22.61 11.75
N LYS A 329 -8.57 22.91 11.27
CA LYS A 329 -7.36 22.98 12.11
C LYS A 329 -7.50 23.98 13.25
N ARG A 330 -8.11 25.14 13.00
CA ARG A 330 -8.34 26.17 14.02
C ARG A 330 -9.35 25.73 15.08
N ILE A 331 -10.41 25.02 14.69
CA ILE A 331 -11.46 24.55 15.61
C ILE A 331 -10.91 23.47 16.55
N VAL A 332 -10.05 22.57 16.05
CA VAL A 332 -9.46 21.48 16.86
C VAL A 332 -8.35 21.98 17.80
N SER A 333 -7.77 23.16 17.54
CA SER A 333 -6.73 23.77 18.37
C SER A 333 -7.24 24.69 19.49
N ILE A 334 -8.55 24.97 19.52
CA ILE A 334 -9.27 25.66 20.61
C ILE A 334 -9.85 24.56 21.50
#